data_AF-A0A532CQZ0-F1
#
_entry.id   AF-A0A532CQZ0-F1
#
_cell.length_a   1.000
_cell.length_b   1.000
_cell.length_c   1.000
_cell.angle_alpha   90.00
_cell.angle_beta   90.00
_cell.angle_gamma   90.00
#
_symmetry.space_group_name_H-M   'P 1'
#
loop_
_entity.id
_entity.type
_entity.pdbx_description
1 polymer ?
#
loop_
_entity_poly.entity_id
_entity_poly.type
_entity_poly.pdbx_seq_one_letter_code
_entity_poly.pdbx_strand_id
1 'polypeptide(L)' 'MDGNVMTMLLAQWLRCFLIMALGLTLLQPVPTIADQAHYIYDDLGRLSQVIDGQGNVATYTYDAVGVDPD' A
#
# COMPACT_ATOMS: atom_id res chain seq x y z
N MET A 1 27.45 -22.29 41.37
CA MET A 1 26.36 -22.23 40.39
C MET A 1 26.67 -23.25 39.34
N ASP A 2 25.85 -24.31 39.25
CA ASP A 2 26.15 -25.47 38.41
C ASP A 2 25.98 -25.09 36.94
N GLY A 3 26.93 -25.48 36.08
CA GLY A 3 26.98 -25.08 34.67
C GLY A 3 25.70 -25.40 33.86
N ASN A 4 24.89 -26.34 34.36
CA ASN A 4 23.58 -26.66 33.79
C ASN A 4 22.54 -25.53 33.95
N VAL A 5 22.60 -24.75 35.04
CA VAL A 5 21.65 -23.64 35.25
C VAL A 5 21.97 -22.47 34.30
N MET A 6 23.25 -22.19 34.09
CA MET A 6 23.70 -21.13 33.17
C MET A 6 23.33 -21.46 31.71
N THR A 7 23.50 -22.73 31.31
CA THR A 7 23.14 -23.20 29.96
C THR A 7 21.64 -23.22 29.71
N MET A 8 20.83 -23.57 30.72
CA MET A 8 19.36 -23.49 30.65
C MET A 8 18.85 -22.05 30.52
N LEU A 9 19.43 -21.09 31.25
CA LEU A 9 19.07 -19.67 31.16
C LEU A 9 19.41 -19.09 29.78
N LEU A 10 20.57 -19.44 29.23
CA LEU A 10 21.00 -19.02 27.90
C LEU A 10 20.09 -19.61 26.80
N ALA A 11 19.69 -20.88 26.93
CA ALA A 11 18.75 -21.53 26.01
C ALA A 11 17.34 -20.92 26.06
N GLN A 12 16.84 -20.60 27.26
CA GLN A 12 15.54 -19.94 27.43
C GLN A 12 15.54 -18.51 26.87
N TRP A 13 16.64 -17.78 27.06
CA TRP A 13 16.82 -16.45 26.49
C TRP A 13 16.83 -16.49 24.96
N LEU A 14 17.61 -17.40 24.36
CA LEU A 14 17.68 -17.58 22.91
C LEU A 14 16.31 -17.94 22.34
N ARG A 15 15.55 -18.81 23.02
CA ARG A 15 14.20 -19.20 22.62
C ARG A 15 13.22 -18.03 22.66
N CYS A 16 13.23 -17.21 23.73
CA CYS A 16 12.40 -16.01 23.81
C CYS A 16 12.78 -14.98 22.72
N PHE A 17 14.07 -14.81 22.48
CA PHE A 17 14.57 -13.93 21.43
C PHE A 17 14.11 -14.39 20.04
N LEU A 18 14.18 -15.69 19.75
CA LEU A 18 13.68 -16.27 18.49
C LEU A 18 12.16 -16.10 18.32
N ILE A 19 11.37 -16.25 19.39
CA ILE A 19 9.92 -16.04 19.36
C ILE A 19 9.60 -14.55 19.09
N MET A 20 10.28 -13.63 19.77
CA MET A 20 10.10 -12.19 19.58
C MET A 20 10.51 -11.75 18.16
N ALA A 21 11.65 -12.27 17.66
CA ALA A 21 12.13 -11.99 16.32
C ALA A 21 11.16 -12.52 15.25
N LEU A 22 10.66 -13.74 15.42
CA LEU A 22 9.69 -14.34 14.49
C LEU A 22 8.36 -13.57 14.50
N GLY A 23 7.84 -13.22 15.68
CA GLY A 23 6.63 -12.42 15.81
C GLY A 23 6.74 -11.09 15.06
N LEU A 24 7.87 -10.39 15.19
CA LEU A 24 8.11 -9.12 14.49
C LEU A 24 8.11 -9.26 12.96
N THR A 25 8.61 -10.38 12.43
CA THR A 25 8.63 -10.63 10.97
C THR A 25 7.25 -10.93 10.39
N LEU A 26 6.29 -11.37 11.20
CA LEU A 26 4.94 -11.72 10.76
C LEU A 26 3.96 -10.55 10.80
N LEU A 27 4.32 -9.44 11.45
CA LEU A 27 3.51 -8.22 11.58
C LEU A 27 3.94 -7.12 10.60
N GLN A 28 4.40 -7.48 9.39
CA GLN A 28 4.68 -6.47 8.38
C GLN A 28 3.35 -5.86 7.89
N PRO A 29 3.21 -4.51 7.84
CA PRO A 29 2.06 -3.90 7.21
C PRO A 29 2.05 -4.27 5.72
N VAL A 30 0.90 -4.72 5.21
CA VAL A 30 0.74 -4.93 3.77
C VAL A 30 0.89 -3.57 3.08
N PRO A 31 1.73 -3.46 2.03
CA PRO A 31 1.81 -2.23 1.26
C PRO A 31 0.44 -1.96 0.64
N THR A 32 -0.21 -0.88 1.06
CA THR A 32 -1.38 -0.37 0.37
C THR A 32 -0.91 0.23 -0.95
N ILE A 33 -1.33 -0.36 -2.07
CA ILE A 33 -1.26 0.34 -3.34
C ILE A 33 -2.17 1.56 -3.19
N ALA A 34 -1.59 2.76 -3.26
CA ALA A 34 -2.39 3.97 -3.33
C ALA A 34 -3.19 3.91 -4.62
N ASP A 35 -4.50 4.12 -4.51
CA ASP A 35 -5.40 4.21 -5.66
C ASP A 35 -5.04 5.49 -6.44
N GLN A 36 -4.20 5.33 -7.46
CA GLN A 36 -3.70 6.45 -8.25
C GLN A 36 -4.61 6.65 -9.46
N ALA A 37 -5.25 7.82 -9.52
CA ALA A 37 -6.02 8.23 -10.69
C ALA A 37 -5.12 8.88 -11.75
N HIS A 38 -5.34 8.51 -13.01
CA HIS A 38 -4.75 9.16 -14.18
C HIS A 38 -5.73 10.16 -14.79
N TYR A 39 -5.27 11.38 -15.01
CA TYR A 39 -6.03 12.46 -15.61
C TYR A 39 -5.50 12.73 -17.02
N ILE A 40 -6.39 12.68 -18.01
CA ILE A 40 -6.06 12.95 -19.41
C ILE A 40 -6.77 14.22 -19.82
N TYR A 41 -6.05 15.07 -20.55
CA TYR A 41 -6.52 16.37 -21.01
C TYR A 41 -6.59 16.41 -22.53
N ASP A 42 -7.53 17.18 -23.08
CA ASP A 42 -7.61 17.47 -24.50
C ASP A 42 -6.57 18.52 -24.94
N ASP A 43 -6.51 18.81 -26.25
CA ASP A 43 -5.58 19.80 -26.82
C ASP A 43 -5.82 21.23 -26.30
N LEU A 44 -6.99 21.50 -25.71
CA LEU A 44 -7.36 22.77 -25.09
C LEU A 44 -7.02 22.80 -23.59
N GLY A 45 -6.46 21.72 -23.03
CA GLY A 45 -6.10 21.61 -21.62
C GLY A 45 -7.28 21.33 -20.69
N ARG A 46 -8.42 20.85 -21.22
CA ARG A 46 -9.61 20.49 -20.44
C ARG A 46 -9.59 19.00 -20.10
N LEU A 47 -10.15 18.62 -18.95
CA LEU A 47 -10.16 17.23 -18.48
C LEU A 47 -11.06 16.36 -19.37
N SER A 48 -10.49 15.45 -20.17
CA SER A 48 -11.25 14.59 -21.07
C SER A 48 -11.51 13.19 -20.49
N GLN A 49 -10.65 12.71 -19.60
CA GLN A 49 -10.80 11.37 -19.01
C GLN A 49 -10.15 11.26 -17.63
N VAL A 50 -10.78 10.48 -16.75
CA VAL A 50 -10.23 10.03 -15.46
C VAL A 50 -10.23 8.51 -15.45
N ILE A 51 -9.09 7.91 -15.13
CA ILE A 51 -8.92 6.47 -14.97
C ILE A 51 -8.51 6.22 -13.52
N ASP A 52 -9.32 5.51 -12.73
CA ASP A 52 -8.93 5.16 -11.34
C ASP A 52 -7.96 3.96 -11.29
N GLY A 53 -7.41 3.66 -10.12
CA GLY A 53 -6.45 2.56 -9.96
C GLY A 53 -7.07 1.16 -10.00
N GLN A 54 -8.41 1.07 -10.04
CA GLN A 54 -9.16 -0.14 -10.36
C GLN A 54 -9.42 -0.29 -11.87
N GLY A 55 -9.06 0.72 -12.67
CA GLY A 55 -9.23 0.76 -14.11
C GLY A 55 -10.61 1.19 -14.58
N ASN A 56 -11.46 1.74 -13.70
CA ASN A 56 -12.71 2.36 -14.12
C ASN A 56 -12.42 3.68 -14.82
N VAL A 57 -13.24 3.99 -15.82
CA VAL A 57 -13.02 5.11 -16.74
C VAL A 57 -14.24 6.04 -16.72
N ALA A 58 -14.01 7.31 -16.43
CA ALA A 58 -14.96 8.39 -16.65
C ALA A 58 -14.48 9.27 -17.80
N THR A 59 -15.35 9.54 -18.78
CA THR A 59 -15.04 10.35 -19.97
C THR A 59 -15.93 11.58 -20.01
N TYR A 60 -15.32 12.73 -20.29
CA TYR A 60 -15.99 14.02 -20.41
C TYR A 60 -15.91 14.49 -21.86
N THR A 61 -17.05 14.85 -22.44
CA THR A 61 -17.13 15.41 -23.79
C THR A 61 -17.60 16.84 -23.71
N TYR A 62 -16.75 17.77 -24.12
CA TYR A 62 -17.12 19.18 -24.20
C TYR A 62 -17.51 19.54 -25.62
N ASP A 63 -18.64 20.21 -25.78
CA ASP A 63 -18.98 20.85 -27.04
C ASP A 63 -18.04 22.04 -27.33
N ALA A 64 -18.17 22.60 -28.54
CA ALA A 64 -17.37 23.76 -28.96
C ALA A 64 -17.69 25.04 -28.17
N VAL A 65 -18.74 25.04 -27.36
CA VAL A 65 -19.23 26.18 -26.57
C VAL A 65 -18.75 26.09 -25.11
N GLY A 66 -18.22 24.92 -24.70
CA GLY A 66 -17.66 24.70 -23.37
C GLY A 66 -18.72 24.45 -22.29
N VAL A 67 -19.94 24.09 -22.69
CA VAL A 67 -21.03 23.82 -21.75
C VAL A 67 -21.36 22.34 -21.77
N ASP A 68 -21.21 21.72 -20.61
CA ASP A 68 -21.64 20.35 -20.30
C ASP A 68 -23.14 20.20 -20.62
N PRO A 69 -23.57 19.25 -21.49
CA PRO A 69 -24.99 19.10 -21.80
C PRO A 69 -25.81 18.34 -20.74
N ASP A 70 -25.21 17.67 -19.74
CA ASP A 70 -25.82 17.14 -18.50
C ASP A 70 -24.89 16.12 -17.80
#